data_AF-A0A6C0EW87-F1
#
_entry.id   AF-A0A6C0EW87-F1
#
_cell.length_a   1.000
_cell.length_b   1.000
_cell.length_c   1.000
_cell.angle_alpha   90.00
_cell.angle_beta   90.00
_cell.angle_gamma   90.00
#
_symmetry.space_group_name_H-M   'P 1'
#
loop_
_entity.id
_entity.type
_entity.pdbx_description
1 polymer ?
#
loop_
_entity_poly.entity_id
_entity_poly.type
_entity_poly.pdbx_seq_one_letter_code
_entity_poly.pdbx_strand_id
1 'polypeptide(L)'
;MANKTRKNMNRKSASSRNNKTKYSENELVMKFIEFLNIIKVYHWKTLSYPEHKATDELYESLNGRIDEFMETMLGKTGKRFNLSSVKHIPFYDYTNVKIFKHCIEIFKSYLVNMSNAPYFKNPANSDLLNIRDEILGDLNKFTYLLTFH
;
A
#
# COMPACT_ATOMS: atom_id res chain seq x y z
N MET A 1 -41.96 -23.06 -50.53
CA MET A 1 -40.68 -22.31 -50.54
C MET A 1 -40.69 -21.37 -49.34
N ALA A 2 -39.92 -21.66 -48.29
CA ALA A 2 -39.78 -20.77 -47.13
C ALA A 2 -38.29 -20.63 -46.82
N ASN A 3 -37.78 -19.42 -47.06
CA ASN A 3 -36.37 -19.07 -46.98
C ASN A 3 -35.93 -18.96 -45.52
N LYS A 4 -35.00 -19.81 -45.07
CA LYS A 4 -34.41 -19.75 -43.72
C LYS A 4 -33.36 -18.63 -43.66
N THR A 5 -33.71 -17.52 -43.03
CA THR A 5 -32.77 -16.44 -42.72
C THR A 5 -31.78 -16.88 -41.65
N ARG A 6 -30.49 -16.95 -41.99
CA ARG A 6 -29.39 -17.22 -41.04
C ARG A 6 -29.22 -16.02 -40.10
N LYS A 7 -29.48 -16.23 -38.80
CA LYS A 7 -29.29 -15.22 -37.75
C LYS A 7 -27.81 -15.18 -37.36
N ASN A 8 -27.11 -14.14 -37.79
CA ASN A 8 -25.73 -13.84 -37.41
C ASN A 8 -25.65 -13.59 -35.89
N MET A 9 -25.05 -14.51 -35.15
CA MET A 9 -24.74 -14.32 -33.73
C MET A 9 -23.46 -13.49 -33.60
N ASN A 10 -23.64 -12.19 -33.41
CA ASN A 10 -22.58 -11.27 -33.02
C ASN A 10 -22.18 -11.59 -31.57
N ARG A 11 -21.13 -12.39 -31.38
CA ARG A 11 -20.48 -12.57 -30.07
C ARG A 11 -19.80 -11.26 -29.71
N LYS A 12 -20.50 -10.40 -28.96
CA LYS A 12 -19.88 -9.26 -28.29
C LYS A 12 -18.83 -9.82 -27.34
N SER A 13 -17.55 -9.61 -27.65
CA SER A 13 -16.45 -9.83 -26.73
C SER A 13 -16.72 -8.97 -25.49
N ALA A 14 -16.98 -9.62 -24.36
CA ALA A 14 -17.02 -8.95 -23.08
C ALA A 14 -15.61 -8.39 -22.84
N SER A 15 -15.47 -7.07 -23.00
CA SER A 15 -14.32 -6.33 -22.50
C SER A 15 -14.14 -6.69 -21.02
N SER A 16 -13.09 -7.46 -20.73
CA SER A 16 -12.66 -7.75 -19.37
C SER A 16 -12.32 -6.40 -18.72
N ARG A 17 -13.24 -5.87 -17.91
CA ARG A 17 -12.89 -4.84 -16.94
C ARG A 17 -11.81 -5.46 -16.07
N ASN A 18 -10.58 -4.95 -16.19
CA ASN A 18 -9.50 -5.19 -15.25
C ASN A 18 -9.97 -4.70 -13.87
N ASN A 19 -10.68 -5.54 -13.13
CA ASN A 19 -10.90 -5.36 -11.71
C ASN A 19 -9.54 -5.47 -11.05
N LYS A 20 -8.85 -4.35 -10.90
CA LYS A 20 -7.58 -4.26 -10.19
C LYS A 20 -7.86 -4.77 -8.77
N THR A 21 -7.35 -5.94 -8.44
CA THR A 21 -7.57 -6.55 -7.13
C THR A 21 -6.86 -5.68 -6.10
N LYS A 22 -7.66 -4.99 -5.28
CA LYS A 22 -7.15 -4.19 -4.16
C LYS A 22 -6.40 -5.11 -3.21
N TYR A 23 -5.22 -4.67 -2.73
CA TYR A 23 -4.32 -5.47 -1.90
C TYR A 23 -3.78 -6.74 -2.59
N SER A 24 -3.57 -6.69 -3.91
CA SER A 24 -2.73 -7.69 -4.58
C SER A 24 -1.27 -7.48 -4.21
N GLU A 25 -0.45 -8.52 -4.39
CA GLU A 25 0.98 -8.50 -4.07
C GLU A 25 1.67 -7.33 -4.79
N ASN A 26 1.35 -7.11 -6.07
CA ASN A 26 1.87 -5.97 -6.84
C ASN A 26 1.42 -4.61 -6.27
N GLU A 27 0.15 -4.49 -5.87
CA GLU A 27 -0.39 -3.22 -5.38
C GLU A 27 0.17 -2.86 -4.00
N LEU A 28 0.35 -3.86 -3.14
CA LEU A 28 1.00 -3.72 -1.84
C LEU A 28 2.45 -3.27 -1.98
N VAL A 29 3.24 -3.93 -2.82
CA VAL A 29 4.63 -3.52 -3.09
C VAL A 29 4.68 -2.06 -3.56
N MET A 30 3.81 -1.69 -4.50
CA MET A 30 3.75 -0.32 -5.02
C MET A 30 3.41 0.68 -3.92
N LYS A 31 2.40 0.39 -3.09
CA LYS A 31 1.98 1.29 -2.01
C LYS A 31 3.02 1.45 -0.92
N PHE A 32 3.67 0.35 -0.54
CA PHE A 32 4.72 0.36 0.49
C PHE A 32 5.98 1.09 0.01
N ILE A 33 6.45 0.83 -1.21
CA ILE A 33 7.60 1.55 -1.77
C ILE A 33 7.29 3.05 -1.93
N GLU A 34 6.11 3.40 -2.45
CA GLU A 34 5.66 4.78 -2.56
C GLU A 34 5.73 5.49 -1.19
N PHE A 35 5.16 4.87 -0.16
CA PHE A 35 5.09 5.47 1.16
C PHE A 35 6.46 5.57 1.85
N LEU A 36 7.31 4.54 1.76
CA LEU A 36 8.69 4.59 2.27
C LEU A 36 9.50 5.74 1.65
N ASN A 37 9.38 5.91 0.33
CA ASN A 37 10.05 7.00 -0.37
C ASN A 37 9.54 8.37 0.09
N ILE A 38 8.23 8.52 0.27
CA ILE A 38 7.62 9.75 0.81
C ILE A 38 8.20 10.10 2.18
N ILE A 39 8.29 9.12 3.11
CA ILE A 39 8.87 9.35 4.43
C ILE A 39 10.34 9.78 4.31
N LYS A 40 11.15 9.09 3.50
CA LYS A 40 12.59 9.39 3.42
C LYS A 40 12.88 10.76 2.80
N VAL A 41 12.14 11.14 1.76
CA VAL A 41 12.28 12.46 1.16
C VAL A 41 11.80 13.56 2.11
N TYR A 42 10.71 13.33 2.85
CA TYR A 42 10.28 14.28 3.88
C TYR A 42 11.36 14.47 4.95
N HIS A 43 11.94 13.37 5.44
CA HIS A 43 13.05 13.36 6.40
C HIS A 43 14.26 14.22 5.94
N TRP A 44 14.65 14.13 4.66
CA TRP A 44 15.75 14.96 4.14
C TRP A 44 15.45 16.45 4.10
N LYS A 45 14.17 16.83 4.17
CA LYS A 45 13.72 18.21 4.05
C LYS A 45 13.38 18.85 5.40
N THR A 46 13.34 18.07 6.48
CA THR A 46 13.05 18.60 7.82
C THR A 46 14.11 19.63 8.21
N LEU A 47 13.68 20.74 8.78
CA LEU A 47 14.60 21.78 9.30
C LEU A 47 14.79 21.68 10.82
N SER A 48 13.92 20.95 11.50
CA SER A 48 13.94 20.74 12.95
C SER A 48 14.62 19.40 13.29
N TYR A 49 15.59 19.42 14.21
CA TYR A 49 16.31 18.19 14.59
C TYR A 49 15.40 17.12 15.23
N PRO A 50 14.48 17.44 16.16
CA PRO A 50 13.49 16.49 16.65
C PRO A 50 12.65 15.86 15.55
N GLU A 51 12.24 16.65 14.56
CA GLU A 51 11.45 16.18 13.41
C GLU A 51 12.30 15.26 12.51
N HIS A 52 13.54 15.65 12.22
CA HIS A 52 14.48 14.87 11.45
C HIS A 52 14.72 13.49 12.08
N LYS A 53 14.96 13.47 13.39
CA LYS A 53 15.17 12.23 14.14
C LYS A 53 13.91 11.36 14.19
N ALA A 54 12.74 11.94 14.49
CA ALA A 54 11.49 11.19 14.54
C ALA A 54 11.13 10.59 13.17
N THR A 55 11.38 11.31 12.08
CA THR A 55 11.11 10.82 10.72
C THR A 55 12.09 9.73 10.29
N ASP A 56 13.35 9.78 10.73
CA ASP A 56 14.34 8.74 10.47
C ASP A 56 14.00 7.45 11.24
N GLU A 57 13.69 7.57 12.54
CA GLU A 57 13.27 6.44 13.37
C GLU A 57 12.00 5.76 12.80
N LEU A 58 11.03 6.56 12.32
CA LEU A 58 9.86 6.01 11.62
C LEU A 58 10.29 5.26 10.35
N TYR A 59 11.18 5.84 9.54
CA TYR A 59 11.61 5.19 8.30
C TYR A 59 12.26 3.82 8.56
N GLU A 60 13.14 3.74 9.56
CA GLU A 60 13.81 2.49 9.94
C GLU A 60 12.81 1.42 10.39
N SER A 61 11.91 1.75 11.32
CA SER A 61 10.94 0.79 11.84
C SER A 61 9.95 0.35 10.75
N LEU A 62 9.44 1.32 9.99
CA LEU A 62 8.49 1.07 8.91
C LEU A 62 9.11 0.20 7.80
N ASN A 63 10.37 0.44 7.43
CA ASN A 63 11.07 -0.37 6.43
C ASN A 63 11.18 -1.82 6.89
N GLY A 64 11.58 -2.06 8.15
CA GLY A 64 11.66 -3.40 8.72
C GLY A 64 10.30 -4.11 8.76
N ARG A 65 9.25 -3.43 9.21
CA ARG A 65 7.89 -4.03 9.28
C ARG A 65 7.28 -4.31 7.90
N ILE A 66 7.53 -3.45 6.92
CA ILE A 66 7.09 -3.65 5.54
C ILE A 66 7.78 -4.87 4.92
N ASP A 67 9.08 -5.02 5.15
CA ASP A 67 9.84 -6.18 4.68
C ASP A 67 9.29 -7.47 5.31
N GLU A 68 9.14 -7.48 6.64
CA GLU A 68 8.54 -8.59 7.41
C GLU A 68 7.14 -8.95 6.87
N PHE A 69 6.30 -7.95 6.58
CA PHE A 69 4.98 -8.16 6.01
C PHE A 69 5.05 -8.80 4.62
N MET A 70 5.89 -8.27 3.75
CA MET A 70 6.00 -8.74 2.36
C MET A 70 6.57 -10.15 2.29
N GLU A 71 7.63 -10.45 3.06
CA GLU A 71 8.21 -11.78 3.13
C GLU A 71 7.22 -12.80 3.70
N THR A 72 6.49 -12.44 4.75
CA THR A 72 5.44 -13.29 5.34
C THR A 72 4.34 -13.57 4.30
N MET A 73 3.86 -12.54 3.61
CA MET A 73 2.79 -12.70 2.61
C MET A 73 3.24 -13.56 1.43
N LEU A 74 4.45 -13.33 0.92
CA LEU A 74 5.01 -14.10 -0.19
C LEU A 74 5.33 -15.54 0.21
N GLY A 75 5.79 -15.77 1.44
CA GLY A 75 6.00 -17.10 2.01
C GLY A 75 4.70 -17.89 2.11
N LYS A 76 3.61 -17.26 2.55
CA LYS A 76 2.28 -17.89 2.66
C LYS A 76 1.62 -18.16 1.32
N THR A 77 1.75 -17.24 0.36
CA THR A 77 1.12 -17.39 -0.96
C THR A 77 1.92 -18.28 -1.90
N GLY A 78 3.23 -18.40 -1.68
CA GLY A 78 4.17 -19.04 -2.62
C GLY A 78 4.30 -18.29 -3.94
N LYS A 79 3.71 -17.10 -4.06
CA LYS A 79 3.68 -16.32 -5.30
C LYS A 79 4.91 -15.45 -5.43
N ARG A 80 5.11 -14.98 -6.65
CA ARG A 80 6.04 -13.90 -6.97
C ARG A 80 5.22 -12.74 -7.55
N PHE A 81 5.50 -11.54 -7.08
CA PHE A 81 4.95 -10.34 -7.68
C PHE A 81 5.71 -10.01 -8.98
N ASN A 82 5.07 -9.34 -9.92
CA ASN A 82 5.67 -8.95 -11.19
C ASN A 82 5.32 -7.49 -11.50
N LEU A 83 6.33 -6.63 -11.46
CA LEU A 83 6.21 -5.20 -11.76
C LEU A 83 6.80 -4.83 -13.14
N SER A 84 7.06 -5.78 -14.04
CA SER A 84 7.62 -5.50 -15.37
C SER A 84 6.77 -4.55 -16.22
N SER A 85 5.47 -4.42 -15.92
CA SER A 85 4.56 -3.48 -16.58
C SER A 85 4.46 -2.12 -15.88
N VAL A 86 5.03 -1.98 -14.68
CA VAL A 86 5.08 -0.72 -13.94
C VAL A 86 6.20 0.13 -14.49
N LYS A 87 5.85 1.31 -15.03
CA LYS A 87 6.82 2.25 -15.62
C LYS A 87 7.26 3.35 -14.67
N HIS A 88 6.45 3.65 -13.66
CA HIS A 88 6.70 4.71 -12.68
C HIS A 88 5.99 4.37 -11.37
N ILE A 89 6.58 4.84 -10.28
CA ILE A 89 5.94 4.88 -8.96
C ILE A 89 5.57 6.35 -8.74
N PRO A 90 4.29 6.68 -8.50
CA PRO A 90 3.90 8.05 -8.20
C PRO A 90 4.62 8.50 -6.93
N PHE A 91 5.03 9.77 -6.92
CA PHE A 91 5.75 10.36 -5.82
C PHE A 91 5.17 11.74 -5.52
N TYR A 92 5.00 12.04 -4.24
CA TYR A 92 4.47 13.31 -3.76
C TYR A 92 5.50 13.98 -2.87
N ASP A 93 5.90 15.19 -3.25
CA ASP A 93 6.80 15.99 -2.44
C ASP A 93 6.01 16.84 -1.43
N TYR A 94 6.16 16.54 -0.15
CA TYR A 94 5.51 17.27 0.94
C TYR A 94 6.50 18.23 1.60
N THR A 95 6.19 19.53 1.57
CA THR A 95 6.96 20.58 2.27
C THR A 95 6.29 21.06 3.55
N ASN A 96 5.01 20.70 3.75
CA ASN A 96 4.20 21.19 4.85
C ASN A 96 3.79 20.04 5.76
N VAL A 97 4.10 20.15 7.05
CA VAL A 97 3.82 19.10 8.03
C VAL A 97 2.34 18.75 8.15
N LYS A 98 1.42 19.70 7.95
CA LYS A 98 -0.03 19.41 7.98
C LYS A 98 -0.44 18.50 6.82
N ILE A 99 0.10 18.76 5.62
CA ILE A 99 -0.18 17.94 4.43
C ILE A 99 0.48 16.56 4.59
N PHE A 100 1.70 16.52 5.13
CA PHE A 100 2.38 15.26 5.42
C PHE A 100 1.63 14.40 6.45
N LYS A 101 1.16 15.00 7.55
CA LYS A 101 0.28 14.33 8.53
C LYS A 101 -1.00 13.78 7.86
N HIS A 102 -1.60 14.52 6.95
CA HIS A 102 -2.75 14.03 6.20
C HIS A 102 -2.42 12.81 5.32
N CYS A 103 -1.24 12.79 4.69
CA CYS A 103 -0.75 11.61 3.95
C CYS A 103 -0.62 10.37 4.84
N ILE A 104 -0.13 10.54 6.06
CA ILE A 104 -0.04 9.46 7.06
C ILE A 104 -1.45 8.94 7.41
N GLU A 105 -2.42 9.82 7.64
CA GLU A 105 -3.80 9.40 7.94
C GLU A 105 -4.47 8.67 6.78
N ILE A 106 -4.17 9.05 5.53
CA ILE A 106 -4.61 8.31 4.34
C ILE A 106 -4.00 6.91 4.33
N PHE A 107 -2.70 6.79 4.63
CA PHE A 107 -2.02 5.49 4.66
C PHE A 107 -2.52 4.60 5.81
N LYS A 108 -2.73 5.14 7.02
CA LYS A 108 -3.38 4.43 8.13
C LYS A 108 -4.76 3.91 7.71
N SER A 109 -5.56 4.76 7.06
CA SER A 109 -6.88 4.36 6.54
C SER A 109 -6.78 3.25 5.50
N TYR A 110 -5.76 3.26 4.64
CA TYR A 110 -5.49 2.18 3.68
C TYR A 110 -5.20 0.85 4.40
N LEU A 111 -4.38 0.86 5.46
CA LEU A 111 -4.04 -0.32 6.26
C LEU A 111 -5.24 -0.88 7.04
N VAL A 112 -6.05 -0.01 7.67
CA VAL A 112 -7.26 -0.44 8.38
C VAL A 112 -8.25 -1.11 7.40
N ASN A 113 -8.41 -0.54 6.21
CA ASN A 113 -9.29 -1.08 5.18
C ASN A 113 -8.79 -2.42 4.59
N MET A 114 -7.56 -2.85 4.89
CA MET A 114 -7.01 -4.14 4.45
C MET A 114 -7.83 -5.32 4.99
N SER A 115 -8.34 -5.22 6.23
CA SER A 115 -9.19 -6.26 6.84
C SER A 115 -10.49 -6.53 6.06
N ASN A 116 -10.92 -5.59 5.21
CA ASN A 116 -12.12 -5.76 4.40
C ASN A 116 -11.89 -6.63 3.17
N ALA A 117 -10.63 -6.83 2.75
CA ALA A 117 -10.29 -7.62 1.58
C ALA A 117 -10.40 -9.13 1.88
N PRO A 118 -10.96 -9.94 0.94
CA PRO A 118 -11.22 -11.36 1.19
C PRO A 118 -10.01 -12.17 1.68
N TYR A 119 -8.81 -11.87 1.17
CA TYR A 119 -7.57 -12.55 1.56
C TYR A 119 -7.28 -12.39 3.06
N PHE A 120 -7.47 -11.19 3.60
CA PHE A 120 -7.14 -10.85 4.99
C PHE A 120 -8.25 -11.22 5.99
N LYS A 121 -9.43 -11.61 5.51
CA LYS A 121 -10.50 -12.15 6.38
C LYS A 121 -10.24 -13.58 6.83
N ASN A 122 -9.31 -14.29 6.18
CA ASN A 122 -8.96 -15.64 6.58
C ASN A 122 -8.16 -15.60 7.90
N PRO A 123 -8.60 -16.28 8.97
CA PRO A 123 -7.88 -16.33 10.25
C PRO A 123 -6.44 -16.84 10.14
N ALA A 124 -6.14 -17.65 9.12
CA ALA A 124 -4.80 -18.12 8.84
C ALA A 124 -3.82 -17.00 8.42
N ASN A 125 -4.30 -15.78 8.16
CA ASN A 125 -3.53 -14.60 7.81
C ASN A 125 -3.55 -13.54 8.94
N SER A 126 -3.83 -13.97 10.18
CA SER A 126 -3.82 -13.11 11.37
C SER A 126 -2.42 -12.57 11.70
N ASP A 127 -1.37 -13.30 11.35
CA ASP A 127 0.03 -12.86 11.40
C ASP A 127 0.29 -11.60 10.56
N LEU A 128 -0.22 -11.56 9.32
CA LEU A 128 -0.13 -10.37 8.47
C LEU A 128 -0.90 -9.18 9.06
N LEU A 129 -2.06 -9.43 9.65
CA LEU A 129 -2.84 -8.39 10.31
C LEU A 129 -2.10 -7.85 11.54
N ASN A 130 -1.41 -8.71 12.29
CA ASN A 130 -0.56 -8.31 13.42
C ASN A 130 0.58 -7.40 12.96
N ILE A 131 1.34 -7.78 11.93
CA ILE A 131 2.41 -6.92 11.39
C ILE A 131 1.85 -5.58 10.89
N ARG A 132 0.68 -5.60 10.23
CA ARG A 132 -0.03 -4.39 9.83
C ARG A 132 -0.42 -3.51 11.02
N ASP A 133 -0.80 -4.10 12.14
CA ASP A 133 -1.15 -3.36 13.37
C ASP A 133 0.10 -2.78 14.06
N GLU A 134 1.25 -3.46 14.00
CA GLU A 134 2.55 -2.90 14.41
C GLU A 134 2.92 -1.67 13.56
N ILE A 135 2.73 -1.74 12.23
CA ILE A 135 2.91 -0.57 11.33
C ILE A 135 1.99 0.58 11.75
N LEU A 136 0.72 0.30 12.08
CA LEU A 136 -0.20 1.33 12.59
C LEU A 136 0.28 1.91 13.93
N GLY A 137 0.84 1.08 14.80
CA GLY A 137 1.48 1.49 16.05
C GLY A 137 2.61 2.49 15.83
N ASP A 138 3.53 2.18 14.92
CA ASP A 138 4.64 3.05 14.55
C ASP A 138 4.15 4.40 14.01
N LEU A 139 3.14 4.40 13.14
CA LEU A 139 2.56 5.62 12.57
C LEU A 139 1.85 6.48 13.63
N ASN A 140 1.17 5.86 14.59
CA ASN A 140 0.54 6.56 15.70
C ASN A 140 1.58 7.17 16.64
N LYS A 141 2.62 6.41 17.01
CA LYS A 141 3.76 6.91 17.80
C LYS A 141 4.41 8.09 17.09
N PHE A 142 4.68 7.98 15.80
CA PHE A 142 5.28 9.06 15.02
C PHE A 142 4.39 10.32 14.97
N THR A 143 3.07 10.16 14.82
CA THR A 143 2.13 11.29 14.83
C THR A 143 2.18 12.06 16.16
N TYR A 144 2.38 11.35 17.28
CA TYR A 144 2.62 11.95 18.58
C TYR A 144 3.99 12.65 18.68
N LEU A 145 5.06 12.03 18.18
CA LEU A 145 6.40 12.66 18.15
C LEU A 145 6.42 13.96 17.33
N LEU A 146 5.64 14.01 16.23
CA LEU A 146 5.39 15.23 15.47
C LEU A 146 4.52 16.27 16.21
N THR A 147 4.28 16.14 17.51
CA THR A 147 3.71 17.24 18.31
C THR A 147 4.79 18.04 19.02
N PHE A 148 6.04 17.55 19.01
CA PHE A 148 7.19 18.18 19.64
C PHE A 148 8.05 19.02 18.69
N HIS A 149 7.77 18.97 17.38
CA HIS A 149 8.42 19.81 16.36
C HIS A 149 7.93 21.26 16.37
#